data_AF-A0A3L6JT50-F1
#
_entry.id   AF-A0A3L6JT50-F1
#
_cell.length_a   1.000
_cell.length_b   1.000
_cell.length_c   1.000
_cell.angle_alpha   90.00
_cell.angle_beta   90.00
_cell.angle_gamma   90.00
#
_symmetry.space_group_name_H-M   'P 1'
#
loop_
_entity.id
_entity.type
_entity.pdbx_description
1 polymer ?
#
loop_
_entity_poly.entity_id
_entity_poly.type
_entity_poly.pdbx_seq_one_letter_code
_entity_poly.pdbx_strand_id
1 'polypeptide(L)'
;MRKQWFIMALLVVPLLPIVVILPLALPAEAWGQSTHQFIVEEALSSITNASWADAFQYYSPEIIAGSTTPDTVWQDWDNHLYYPDTGEYAAPQAAARWFAFARNNFTLGNWEDGFKAAGVLAHYSSDPCIPVHTGPNGTAHSAYETDINDQLMSLVLQTPTEKEITNVTAFVIECATYSHQYYDTVVTAYPNGSSTAITTNSTIKALTESCLSMAVNASLCLFYTLTIGLDAPDVTITYKYVAMFDYAHTNDYIDYAGVSKLLAVNLTLARAGFEMKIQETEIDAASLADVDLLVATCGLDAYSSSELLAIANWVSGGNKSVLLTGRGDFSTYVDNARPNQILQAIGSNIRVNDDNVYMTGTYQPWYNDLTDILAPGQTVGLTESVDSITLYSPTSLYFLDDDPTLPVIYADHSGYQTDQVAPGITVVYDDTNDGEFGNQIPLVAVEEVGTLRILVAGTTFFSDFDYGKPAFDNAQFFENFLYWASNRTVGDVPVADEVGPRISDVEWNPVAPTNDQSVVFNATVSDPNNVHAVVLEYLNGTDAVTILMTPWGAEYSATIPGLQSKTIEVKVIANDTEGNIAVRAYFTLTWTAGTTTTGTTTTTTTTTSGGIIMYIIVGAAVAAVVLVVVVVFVIRRR
;
A
#
# COMPACT_ATOMS: atom_id res chain seq x y z
N MET A 1 -44.99 21.31 -52.76
CA MET A 1 -44.92 22.68 -52.22
C MET A 1 -43.78 22.68 -51.20
N ARG A 2 -42.60 23.29 -51.47
CA ARG A 2 -42.23 24.71 -51.20
C ARG A 2 -42.26 25.03 -49.68
N LYS A 3 -41.20 25.45 -48.98
CA LYS A 3 -39.77 25.84 -49.27
C LYS A 3 -38.93 25.53 -47.98
N GLN A 4 -37.64 25.15 -48.00
CA GLN A 4 -36.41 26.01 -48.02
C GLN A 4 -36.49 27.26 -47.10
N TRP A 5 -35.48 27.72 -46.36
CA TRP A 5 -34.02 27.45 -46.31
C TRP A 5 -33.61 27.05 -44.85
N PHE A 6 -32.41 27.18 -44.26
CA PHE A 6 -31.06 27.71 -44.59
C PHE A 6 -30.00 27.01 -43.68
N ILE A 7 -28.69 27.19 -43.94
CA ILE A 7 -27.56 26.84 -43.05
C ILE A 7 -26.70 28.10 -42.84
N MET A 8 -26.19 28.35 -41.61
CA MET A 8 -24.88 28.98 -41.41
C MET A 8 -24.29 28.64 -40.04
N ALA A 9 -22.95 28.62 -39.97
CA ALA A 9 -22.15 28.17 -38.82
C ALA A 9 -21.42 29.34 -38.11
N LEU A 10 -20.61 28.99 -37.09
CA LEU A 10 -19.79 29.85 -36.21
C LEU A 10 -20.61 30.72 -35.22
N LEU A 11 -20.36 30.65 -33.90
CA LEU A 11 -19.06 30.88 -33.25
C LEU A 11 -18.88 30.09 -31.94
N VAL A 12 -17.62 29.77 -31.63
CA VAL A 12 -17.18 29.18 -30.37
C VAL A 12 -17.13 30.24 -29.27
N VAL A 13 -17.89 30.03 -28.19
CA VAL A 13 -17.50 30.40 -26.81
C VAL A 13 -18.13 29.35 -25.87
N PRO A 14 -17.36 28.42 -25.27
CA PRO A 14 -17.83 27.77 -24.06
C PRO A 14 -17.83 28.83 -22.96
N LEU A 15 -19.02 29.23 -22.51
CA LEU A 15 -19.15 29.92 -21.24
C LEU A 15 -18.68 28.92 -20.16
N LEU A 16 -17.43 29.06 -19.74
CA LEU A 16 -16.95 28.44 -18.52
C LEU A 16 -17.96 28.79 -17.42
N PRO A 17 -18.57 27.80 -16.74
CA PRO A 17 -19.15 28.10 -15.44
C PRO A 17 -18.00 28.61 -14.59
N ILE A 18 -18.07 29.88 -14.15
CA ILE A 18 -17.24 30.34 -13.05
C ILE A 18 -17.76 29.57 -11.84
N VAL A 19 -17.20 28.38 -11.64
CA VAL A 19 -17.30 27.66 -10.38
C VAL A 19 -16.56 28.55 -9.40
N VAL A 20 -17.32 29.37 -8.68
CA VAL A 20 -16.84 29.97 -7.45
C VAL A 20 -16.67 28.79 -6.49
N ILE A 21 -15.47 28.22 -6.49
CA ILE A 21 -15.02 27.30 -5.44
C ILE A 21 -14.93 28.17 -4.18
N LEU A 22 -16.08 28.35 -3.53
CA LEU A 22 -16.08 28.54 -2.10
C LEU A 22 -15.41 27.28 -1.52
N PRO A 23 -14.48 27.41 -0.57
CA PRO A 23 -14.05 26.27 0.20
C PRO A 23 -15.27 25.79 1.00
N LEU A 24 -15.96 24.79 0.46
CA LEU A 24 -16.73 23.88 1.28
C LEU A 24 -15.69 23.28 2.22
N ALA A 25 -15.85 23.55 3.52
CA ALA A 25 -15.17 22.74 4.51
C ALA A 25 -15.60 21.31 4.23
N LEU A 26 -14.64 20.43 3.94
CA LEU A 26 -14.89 19.00 3.95
C LEU A 26 -15.51 18.68 5.32
N PRO A 27 -16.56 17.84 5.40
CA PRO A 27 -16.96 17.30 6.69
C PRO A 27 -15.71 16.67 7.31
N ALA A 28 -15.43 17.04 8.56
CA ALA A 28 -14.41 16.35 9.33
C ALA A 28 -14.80 14.86 9.38
N GLU A 29 -13.81 13.99 9.21
CA GLU A 29 -13.96 12.57 9.51
C GLU A 29 -14.41 12.43 10.96
N ALA A 30 -15.33 11.50 11.22
CA ALA A 30 -15.61 11.02 12.57
C ALA A 30 -14.34 10.40 13.20
N TRP A 31 -14.42 10.04 14.49
CA TRP A 31 -13.40 9.30 15.26
C TRP A 31 -12.39 8.56 14.37
N GLY A 32 -11.20 9.13 14.21
CA GLY A 32 -10.26 8.60 13.21
C GLY A 32 -10.02 7.09 13.38
N GLN A 33 -10.00 6.42 12.24
CA GLN A 33 -10.09 4.97 12.03
C GLN A 33 -9.48 4.07 13.13
N SER A 34 -8.28 4.41 13.63
CA SER A 34 -7.57 3.68 14.68
C SER A 34 -8.31 3.62 16.01
N THR A 35 -9.09 4.66 16.38
CA THR A 35 -9.80 4.65 17.66
C THR A 35 -11.06 3.76 17.62
N HIS A 36 -11.75 3.63 16.49
CA HIS A 36 -12.83 2.64 16.35
C HIS A 36 -12.30 1.20 16.47
N GLN A 37 -11.16 0.91 15.85
CA GLN A 37 -10.49 -0.39 15.97
C GLN A 37 -10.13 -0.69 17.43
N PHE A 38 -9.49 0.27 18.12
CA PHE A 38 -9.16 0.15 19.54
C PHE A 38 -10.38 -0.06 20.44
N ILE A 39 -11.50 0.65 20.20
CA ILE A 39 -12.76 0.44 20.94
C ILE A 39 -13.25 -1.00 20.78
N VAL A 40 -13.19 -1.53 19.56
CA VAL A 40 -13.56 -2.92 19.27
C VAL A 40 -12.60 -3.88 19.99
N GLU A 41 -11.29 -3.74 19.85
CA GLU A 41 -10.29 -4.65 20.46
C GLU A 41 -10.39 -4.72 21.99
N GLU A 42 -10.55 -3.57 22.66
CA GLU A 42 -10.78 -3.49 24.11
C GLU A 42 -12.12 -4.15 24.52
N ALA A 43 -13.15 -4.08 23.66
CA ALA A 43 -14.42 -4.77 23.88
C ALA A 43 -14.31 -6.29 23.65
N LEU A 44 -13.62 -6.74 22.58
CA LEU A 44 -13.40 -8.16 22.27
C LEU A 44 -12.64 -8.86 23.41
N SER A 45 -11.55 -8.24 23.88
CA SER A 45 -10.73 -8.77 24.98
C SER A 45 -11.45 -8.81 26.35
N SER A 46 -12.60 -8.15 26.47
CA SER A 46 -13.41 -8.10 27.69
C SER A 46 -14.61 -9.05 27.71
N ILE A 47 -14.84 -9.86 26.66
CA ILE A 47 -15.95 -10.82 26.59
C ILE A 47 -15.73 -11.96 27.60
N THR A 48 -16.70 -12.22 28.49
CA THR A 48 -16.51 -13.17 29.60
C THR A 48 -16.92 -14.61 29.28
N ASN A 49 -17.79 -14.81 28.29
CA ASN A 49 -18.19 -16.13 27.82
C ASN A 49 -17.12 -16.70 26.88
N ALA A 50 -16.36 -17.72 27.32
CA ALA A 50 -15.24 -18.28 26.58
C ALA A 50 -15.58 -18.65 25.11
N SER A 51 -16.64 -19.42 24.86
CA SER A 51 -17.02 -19.83 23.50
C SER A 51 -17.41 -18.64 22.60
N TRP A 52 -17.98 -17.59 23.17
CA TRP A 52 -18.24 -16.36 22.42
C TRP A 52 -16.98 -15.51 22.26
N ALA A 53 -16.09 -15.44 23.25
CA ALA A 53 -14.79 -14.78 23.12
C ALA A 53 -13.96 -15.42 21.99
N ASP A 54 -13.90 -16.76 21.93
CA ASP A 54 -13.27 -17.51 20.84
C ASP A 54 -13.88 -17.16 19.48
N ALA A 55 -15.23 -17.08 19.38
CA ALA A 55 -15.92 -16.72 18.16
C ALA A 55 -15.68 -15.26 17.72
N PHE A 56 -15.78 -14.31 18.66
CA PHE A 56 -15.52 -12.89 18.43
C PHE A 56 -14.05 -12.63 18.06
N GLN A 57 -13.12 -13.44 18.58
CA GLN A 57 -11.70 -13.41 18.19
C GLN A 57 -11.46 -14.02 16.80
N TYR A 58 -12.14 -15.12 16.45
CA TYR A 58 -12.03 -15.75 15.14
C TYR A 58 -12.53 -14.83 14.01
N TYR A 59 -13.63 -14.12 14.26
CA TYR A 59 -14.24 -13.17 13.33
C TYR A 59 -13.80 -11.71 13.57
N SER A 60 -12.68 -11.48 14.26
CA SER A 60 -12.18 -10.12 14.49
C SER A 60 -11.88 -9.34 13.19
N PRO A 61 -11.41 -9.93 12.08
CA PRO A 61 -11.24 -9.20 10.81
C PRO A 61 -12.56 -8.59 10.31
N GLU A 62 -13.65 -9.35 10.35
CA GLU A 62 -14.97 -8.90 9.93
C GLU A 62 -15.50 -7.76 10.81
N ILE A 63 -15.32 -7.87 12.13
CA ILE A 63 -15.75 -6.84 13.09
C ILE A 63 -14.92 -5.56 12.89
N ILE A 64 -13.60 -5.67 12.71
CA ILE A 64 -12.70 -4.55 12.48
C ILE A 64 -13.08 -3.83 11.17
N ALA A 65 -13.23 -4.57 10.06
CA ALA A 65 -13.69 -4.02 8.79
C ALA A 65 -15.08 -3.37 8.92
N GLY A 66 -15.99 -3.99 9.67
CA GLY A 66 -17.30 -3.43 9.97
C GLY A 66 -17.24 -2.11 10.75
N SER A 67 -16.31 -1.97 11.69
CA SER A 67 -16.16 -0.77 12.52
C SER A 67 -15.57 0.45 11.81
N THR A 68 -14.96 0.27 10.63
CA THR A 68 -14.36 1.34 9.82
C THR A 68 -15.14 1.64 8.55
N THR A 69 -15.91 0.67 8.03
CA THR A 69 -16.72 0.80 6.80
C THR A 69 -17.60 2.07 6.74
N PRO A 70 -18.26 2.54 7.82
CA PRO A 70 -19.08 3.74 7.78
C PRO A 70 -18.31 5.02 7.43
N ASP A 71 -17.05 5.16 7.88
CA ASP A 71 -16.17 6.29 7.55
C ASP A 71 -15.53 6.16 6.18
N THR A 72 -15.01 4.95 5.88
CA THR A 72 -14.14 4.77 4.71
C THR A 72 -14.91 4.55 3.42
N VAL A 73 -16.05 3.85 3.49
CA VAL A 73 -16.81 3.41 2.30
C VAL A 73 -18.13 4.15 2.15
N TRP A 74 -18.89 4.36 3.24
CA TRP A 74 -20.25 4.91 3.15
C TRP A 74 -20.32 6.42 3.31
N GLN A 75 -19.49 6.99 4.20
CA GLN A 75 -19.46 8.42 4.52
C GLN A 75 -20.86 8.97 4.85
N ASP A 76 -21.66 8.17 5.57
CA ASP A 76 -23.08 8.41 5.80
C ASP A 76 -23.35 9.23 7.06
N TRP A 77 -22.64 10.36 7.16
CA TRP A 77 -22.44 11.23 8.35
C TRP A 77 -23.68 11.52 9.21
N ASP A 78 -24.90 11.48 8.65
CA ASP A 78 -26.13 11.62 9.44
C ASP A 78 -26.34 10.48 10.46
N ASN A 79 -25.75 9.30 10.22
CA ASN A 79 -25.78 8.14 11.11
C ASN A 79 -24.69 8.17 12.20
N HIS A 80 -23.75 9.11 12.13
CA HIS A 80 -22.60 9.26 13.04
C HIS A 80 -22.96 10.18 14.23
N LEU A 81 -23.95 11.04 14.03
CA LEU A 81 -24.32 12.10 14.96
C LEU A 81 -25.60 11.77 15.72
N TYR A 82 -25.75 12.37 16.91
CA TYR A 82 -27.04 12.52 17.58
C TYR A 82 -27.01 13.66 18.59
N TYR A 83 -27.85 14.67 18.40
CA TYR A 83 -27.87 15.87 19.24
C TYR A 83 -28.95 15.75 20.33
N PRO A 84 -28.62 15.54 21.62
CA PRO A 84 -29.62 15.23 22.64
C PRO A 84 -30.63 16.36 22.90
N ASP A 85 -30.22 17.61 22.69
CA ASP A 85 -31.05 18.81 22.87
C ASP A 85 -32.16 18.95 21.83
N THR A 86 -31.94 18.47 20.59
CA THR A 86 -32.88 18.61 19.47
C THR A 86 -33.53 17.29 19.05
N GLY A 87 -32.87 16.15 19.32
CA GLY A 87 -33.22 14.84 18.79
C GLY A 87 -32.93 14.68 17.30
N GLU A 88 -32.05 15.52 16.74
CA GLU A 88 -31.59 15.45 15.36
C GLU A 88 -30.51 14.37 15.17
N TYR A 89 -30.35 13.94 13.91
CA TYR A 89 -29.44 12.87 13.46
C TYR A 89 -29.82 11.46 13.95
N ALA A 90 -29.15 10.44 13.41
CA ALA A 90 -29.72 9.09 13.29
C ALA A 90 -28.92 7.97 13.97
N ALA A 91 -27.81 8.25 14.68
CA ALA A 91 -26.97 7.21 15.30
C ALA A 91 -27.76 6.19 16.18
N PRO A 92 -28.70 6.60 17.07
CA PRO A 92 -29.49 5.65 17.86
C PRO A 92 -30.40 4.72 17.04
N GLN A 93 -30.80 5.13 15.84
CA GLN A 93 -31.61 4.35 14.90
C GLN A 93 -30.71 3.48 14.01
N ALA A 94 -29.54 4.00 13.59
CA ALA A 94 -28.53 3.26 12.86
C ALA A 94 -27.98 2.09 13.69
N ALA A 95 -27.59 2.33 14.94
CA ALA A 95 -27.17 1.30 15.88
C ALA A 95 -28.28 0.25 16.10
N ALA A 96 -29.53 0.66 16.33
CA ALA A 96 -30.63 -0.29 16.51
C ALA A 96 -30.93 -1.14 15.24
N ARG A 97 -30.79 -0.54 14.05
CA ARG A 97 -30.88 -1.25 12.75
C ARG A 97 -29.78 -2.30 12.62
N TRP A 98 -28.53 -1.93 12.91
CA TRP A 98 -27.38 -2.82 12.78
C TRP A 98 -27.34 -3.91 13.86
N PHE A 99 -27.80 -3.62 15.08
CA PHE A 99 -28.06 -4.65 16.10
C PHE A 99 -29.07 -5.69 15.60
N ALA A 100 -30.19 -5.25 15.03
CA ALA A 100 -31.19 -6.17 14.49
C ALA A 100 -30.64 -7.00 13.31
N PHE A 101 -29.83 -6.39 12.44
CA PHE A 101 -29.21 -7.08 11.30
C PHE A 101 -28.17 -8.11 11.75
N ALA A 102 -27.25 -7.75 12.65
CA ALA A 102 -26.28 -8.67 13.26
C ALA A 102 -26.98 -9.83 13.97
N ARG A 103 -28.00 -9.54 14.80
CA ARG A 103 -28.76 -10.55 15.53
C ARG A 103 -29.53 -11.51 14.61
N ASN A 104 -30.08 -11.01 13.50
CA ASN A 104 -30.72 -11.85 12.50
C ASN A 104 -29.71 -12.79 11.83
N ASN A 105 -28.54 -12.30 11.44
CA ASN A 105 -27.49 -13.12 10.84
C ASN A 105 -26.94 -14.18 11.80
N PHE A 106 -26.66 -13.85 13.07
CA PHE A 106 -26.31 -14.84 14.10
C PHE A 106 -27.42 -15.90 14.29
N THR A 107 -28.70 -15.50 14.24
CA THR A 107 -29.84 -16.44 14.35
C THR A 107 -29.95 -17.37 13.13
N LEU A 108 -29.43 -16.95 11.97
CA LEU A 108 -29.41 -17.75 10.73
C LEU A 108 -28.13 -18.58 10.56
N GLY A 109 -27.09 -18.33 11.36
CA GLY A 109 -25.75 -18.92 11.18
C GLY A 109 -24.90 -18.23 10.10
N ASN A 110 -25.28 -17.03 9.66
CA ASN A 110 -24.52 -16.20 8.72
C ASN A 110 -23.45 -15.42 9.49
N TRP A 111 -22.39 -16.11 9.94
CA TRP A 111 -21.49 -15.54 10.94
C TRP A 111 -20.70 -14.33 10.44
N GLU A 112 -20.07 -14.39 9.27
CA GLU A 112 -19.27 -13.29 8.71
C GLU A 112 -20.09 -12.00 8.55
N ASP A 113 -21.26 -12.08 7.89
CA ASP A 113 -22.21 -10.96 7.79
C ASP A 113 -22.66 -10.45 9.17
N GLY A 114 -22.86 -11.35 10.13
CA GLY A 114 -23.28 -11.03 11.49
C GLY A 114 -22.20 -10.29 12.30
N PHE A 115 -20.94 -10.71 12.16
CA PHE A 115 -19.80 -10.11 12.85
C PHE A 115 -19.37 -8.80 12.18
N LYS A 116 -19.41 -8.70 10.84
CA LYS A 116 -19.27 -7.41 10.14
C LYS A 116 -20.35 -6.42 10.57
N ALA A 117 -21.60 -6.88 10.67
CA ALA A 117 -22.70 -6.08 11.21
C ALA A 117 -22.53 -5.70 12.70
N ALA A 118 -21.87 -6.54 13.51
CA ALA A 118 -21.52 -6.21 14.89
C ALA A 118 -20.44 -5.11 14.94
N GLY A 119 -19.48 -5.11 14.03
CA GLY A 119 -18.52 -4.01 13.85
C GLY A 119 -19.20 -2.68 13.52
N VAL A 120 -20.10 -2.69 12.53
CA VAL A 120 -20.88 -1.50 12.14
C VAL A 120 -21.78 -1.00 13.29
N LEU A 121 -22.37 -1.92 14.05
CA LEU A 121 -23.09 -1.61 15.28
C LEU A 121 -22.19 -0.92 16.32
N ALA A 122 -20.98 -1.45 16.53
CA ALA A 122 -20.04 -0.89 17.48
C ALA A 122 -19.75 0.58 17.13
N HIS A 123 -19.36 0.84 15.88
CA HIS A 123 -19.11 2.19 15.33
C HIS A 123 -20.25 3.18 15.65
N TYR A 124 -21.48 2.94 15.17
CA TYR A 124 -22.60 3.88 15.39
C TYR A 124 -23.07 3.96 16.86
N SER A 125 -22.60 3.07 17.74
CA SER A 125 -22.87 3.13 19.18
C SER A 125 -21.76 3.83 19.97
N SER A 126 -20.50 3.71 19.53
CA SER A 126 -19.35 4.41 20.11
C SER A 126 -19.35 5.88 19.72
N ASP A 127 -19.82 6.21 18.53
CA ASP A 127 -19.80 7.56 17.99
C ASP A 127 -20.43 8.60 18.91
N PRO A 128 -21.70 8.44 19.35
CA PRO A 128 -22.30 9.39 20.28
C PRO A 128 -21.67 9.38 21.67
N CYS A 129 -20.71 8.49 21.97
CA CYS A 129 -19.93 8.56 23.20
C CYS A 129 -18.89 9.69 23.19
N ILE A 130 -18.53 10.28 22.04
CA ILE A 130 -17.67 11.49 22.01
C ILE A 130 -18.51 12.76 22.09
N PRO A 131 -18.08 13.78 22.85
CA PRO A 131 -18.76 15.07 22.88
C PRO A 131 -18.99 15.68 21.49
N VAL A 132 -18.01 15.67 20.58
CA VAL A 132 -18.09 16.38 19.27
C VAL A 132 -19.06 15.78 18.25
N HIS A 133 -19.64 14.59 18.50
CA HIS A 133 -20.74 14.01 17.71
C HIS A 133 -22.13 14.39 18.22
N THR A 134 -22.22 15.12 19.35
CA THR A 134 -23.49 15.43 20.03
C THR A 134 -23.93 16.89 19.89
N GLY A 135 -23.19 17.70 19.13
CA GLY A 135 -23.54 19.09 18.86
C GLY A 135 -22.97 19.59 17.53
N PRO A 136 -23.33 20.81 17.11
CA PRO A 136 -23.04 21.34 15.78
C PRO A 136 -21.57 21.25 15.35
N ASN A 137 -21.30 20.58 14.22
CA ASN A 137 -19.93 20.43 13.69
C ASN A 137 -19.20 21.78 13.55
N GLY A 138 -17.93 21.80 13.94
CA GLY A 138 -17.04 22.96 13.96
C GLY A 138 -15.57 22.55 14.13
N THR A 139 -14.66 23.53 14.17
CA THR A 139 -13.20 23.30 14.14
C THR A 139 -12.62 22.48 15.30
N ALA A 140 -13.44 22.18 16.31
CA ALA A 140 -13.07 21.35 17.45
C ALA A 140 -13.19 19.84 17.18
N HIS A 141 -13.96 19.42 16.17
CA HIS A 141 -14.25 18.01 15.85
C HIS A 141 -12.95 17.28 15.47
N SER A 142 -12.44 17.51 14.25
CA SER A 142 -11.20 16.89 13.75
C SER A 142 -9.97 17.13 14.64
N ALA A 143 -9.88 18.29 15.29
CA ALA A 143 -8.77 18.60 16.19
C ALA A 143 -8.76 17.69 17.44
N TYR A 144 -9.94 17.40 17.99
CA TYR A 144 -10.07 16.57 19.17
C TYR A 144 -9.86 15.09 18.84
N GLU A 145 -10.41 14.61 17.72
CA GLU A 145 -10.21 13.22 17.27
C GLU A 145 -8.75 12.94 16.92
N THR A 146 -8.06 13.89 16.27
CA THR A 146 -6.62 13.79 16.00
C THR A 146 -5.82 13.68 17.32
N ASP A 147 -6.12 14.52 18.32
CA ASP A 147 -5.44 14.46 19.63
C ASP A 147 -5.79 13.18 20.41
N ILE A 148 -6.98 12.58 20.22
CA ILE A 148 -7.30 11.25 20.77
C ILE A 148 -6.44 10.18 20.10
N ASN A 149 -6.39 10.14 18.76
CA ASN A 149 -5.60 9.16 18.01
C ASN A 149 -4.11 9.22 18.40
N ASP A 150 -3.55 10.43 18.48
CA ASP A 150 -2.15 10.66 18.88
C ASP A 150 -1.84 10.22 20.32
N GLN A 151 -2.84 10.19 21.20
CA GLN A 151 -2.67 9.93 22.63
C GLN A 151 -3.31 8.63 23.12
N LEU A 152 -3.87 7.82 22.23
CA LEU A 152 -4.74 6.67 22.53
C LEU A 152 -4.13 5.72 23.57
N MET A 153 -2.88 5.28 23.34
CA MET A 153 -2.13 4.39 24.22
C MET A 153 -1.70 5.01 25.58
N SER A 154 -2.02 6.29 25.83
CA SER A 154 -1.72 7.00 27.08
C SER A 154 -2.98 7.28 27.93
N LEU A 155 -4.17 6.95 27.41
CA LEU A 155 -5.44 7.08 28.10
C LEU A 155 -5.65 5.88 29.03
N VAL A 156 -6.19 6.13 30.22
CA VAL A 156 -6.47 5.08 31.22
C VAL A 156 -7.95 4.71 31.17
N LEU A 157 -8.25 3.50 30.69
CA LEU A 157 -9.63 3.00 30.64
C LEU A 157 -10.11 2.47 31.99
N GLN A 158 -11.42 2.54 32.20
CA GLN A 158 -12.11 1.77 33.24
C GLN A 158 -12.34 0.33 32.77
N THR A 159 -12.26 -0.65 33.66
CA THR A 159 -12.54 -2.05 33.35
C THR A 159 -13.99 -2.20 32.81
N PRO A 160 -14.18 -2.66 31.56
CA PRO A 160 -15.51 -2.86 31.00
C PRO A 160 -16.32 -3.93 31.74
N THR A 161 -17.65 -3.85 31.67
CA THR A 161 -18.56 -4.83 32.30
C THR A 161 -19.74 -5.16 31.40
N GLU A 162 -19.95 -6.45 31.13
CA GLU A 162 -21.09 -6.94 30.36
C GLU A 162 -22.43 -6.65 31.05
N LYS A 163 -23.39 -6.12 30.28
CA LYS A 163 -24.77 -5.87 30.73
C LYS A 163 -25.74 -6.01 29.55
N GLU A 164 -26.90 -6.63 29.80
CA GLU A 164 -27.98 -6.71 28.81
C GLU A 164 -28.56 -5.32 28.49
N ILE A 165 -28.61 -4.99 27.20
CA ILE A 165 -29.21 -3.76 26.66
C ILE A 165 -30.60 -4.07 26.10
N THR A 166 -31.64 -3.70 26.86
CA THR A 166 -33.03 -4.00 26.50
C THR A 166 -33.62 -3.06 25.43
N ASN A 167 -32.98 -1.92 25.18
CA ASN A 167 -33.35 -0.98 24.12
C ASN A 167 -32.11 -0.22 23.63
N VAL A 168 -31.60 -0.61 22.46
CA VAL A 168 -30.39 -0.05 21.85
C VAL A 168 -30.53 1.46 21.59
N THR A 169 -31.66 1.91 21.03
CA THR A 169 -31.90 3.33 20.76
C THR A 169 -31.88 4.16 22.05
N ALA A 170 -32.55 3.71 23.11
CA ALA A 170 -32.52 4.42 24.39
C ALA A 170 -31.11 4.45 25.01
N PHE A 171 -30.38 3.33 24.92
CA PHE A 171 -29.00 3.24 25.43
C PHE A 171 -28.03 4.19 24.72
N VAL A 172 -28.07 4.25 23.37
CA VAL A 172 -27.22 5.18 22.61
C VAL A 172 -27.59 6.65 22.90
N ILE A 173 -28.89 6.96 23.13
CA ILE A 173 -29.32 8.29 23.59
C ILE A 173 -28.78 8.61 24.99
N GLU A 174 -28.72 7.64 25.91
CA GLU A 174 -28.12 7.83 27.24
C GLU A 174 -26.61 8.13 27.13
N CYS A 175 -25.88 7.40 26.28
CA CYS A 175 -24.47 7.66 25.97
C CYS A 175 -24.26 9.07 25.38
N ALA A 176 -25.06 9.44 24.38
CA ALA A 176 -25.03 10.78 23.79
C ALA A 176 -25.32 11.88 24.81
N THR A 177 -26.32 11.67 25.69
CA THR A 177 -26.66 12.64 26.75
C THR A 177 -25.51 12.79 27.75
N TYR A 178 -24.79 11.71 28.05
CA TYR A 178 -23.61 11.76 28.93
C TYR A 178 -22.44 12.51 28.29
N SER A 179 -22.08 12.21 27.05
CA SER A 179 -20.95 12.88 26.37
C SER A 179 -21.24 14.36 26.08
N HIS A 180 -22.48 14.69 25.73
CA HIS A 180 -22.93 16.06 25.45
C HIS A 180 -22.72 17.03 26.61
N GLN A 181 -22.75 16.57 27.87
CA GLN A 181 -22.48 17.42 29.04
C GLN A 181 -21.06 18.06 29.00
N TYR A 182 -20.16 17.51 28.18
CA TYR A 182 -18.79 18.00 27.99
C TYR A 182 -18.58 18.77 26.68
N TYR A 183 -19.60 18.88 25.81
CA TYR A 183 -19.50 19.47 24.47
C TYR A 183 -18.85 20.86 24.48
N ASP A 184 -19.42 21.82 25.21
CA ASP A 184 -18.88 23.19 25.32
C ASP A 184 -17.46 23.23 25.93
N THR A 185 -17.14 22.28 26.81
CA THR A 185 -15.81 22.18 27.44
C THR A 185 -14.76 21.75 26.43
N VAL A 186 -15.08 20.78 25.57
CA VAL A 186 -14.23 20.34 24.46
C VAL A 186 -14.12 21.45 23.40
N VAL A 187 -15.23 22.00 22.93
CA VAL A 187 -15.23 23.07 21.91
C VAL A 187 -14.40 24.28 22.35
N THR A 188 -14.43 24.64 23.65
CA THR A 188 -13.59 25.71 24.21
C THR A 188 -12.11 25.35 24.26
N ALA A 189 -11.76 24.07 24.46
CA ALA A 189 -10.38 23.59 24.51
C ALA A 189 -9.74 23.41 23.13
N TYR A 190 -10.53 23.20 22.07
CA TYR A 190 -10.07 23.01 20.69
C TYR A 190 -10.53 24.16 19.76
N PRO A 191 -10.03 25.40 19.93
CA PRO A 191 -10.49 26.58 19.19
C PRO A 191 -10.10 26.62 17.70
N ASN A 192 -9.29 25.67 17.22
CA ASN A 192 -8.88 25.54 15.81
C ASN A 192 -8.41 24.11 15.49
N GLY A 193 -8.34 23.77 14.19
CA GLY A 193 -7.99 22.46 13.64
C GLY A 193 -6.60 21.90 13.97
N SER A 194 -5.74 22.62 14.71
CA SER A 194 -4.41 22.16 15.15
C SER A 194 -4.24 22.26 16.67
N SER A 195 -5.35 22.30 17.42
CA SER A 195 -5.33 22.37 18.88
C SER A 195 -5.09 20.98 19.47
N THR A 196 -4.28 20.89 20.52
CA THR A 196 -4.12 19.68 21.35
C THR A 196 -4.28 20.05 22.82
N ALA A 197 -4.95 19.20 23.59
CA ALA A 197 -5.29 19.46 24.98
C ALA A 197 -5.21 18.23 25.90
N ILE A 198 -5.26 16.99 25.40
CA ILE A 198 -5.24 15.78 26.24
C ILE A 198 -3.97 15.69 27.09
N THR A 199 -2.81 16.04 26.53
CA THR A 199 -1.53 15.99 27.26
C THR A 199 -1.32 17.16 28.23
N THR A 200 -2.02 18.29 28.04
CA THR A 200 -1.77 19.56 28.75
C THR A 200 -2.90 19.97 29.69
N ASN A 201 -4.10 19.42 29.53
CA ASN A 201 -5.30 19.75 30.29
C ASN A 201 -5.91 18.49 30.92
N SER A 202 -5.68 18.29 32.22
CA SER A 202 -6.15 17.12 32.96
C SER A 202 -7.68 16.96 32.98
N THR A 203 -8.44 18.05 32.79
CA THR A 203 -9.90 17.98 32.70
C THR A 203 -10.34 17.37 31.37
N ILE A 204 -9.68 17.75 30.27
CA ILE A 204 -9.91 17.14 28.95
C ILE A 204 -9.49 15.67 29.00
N LYS A 205 -8.29 15.34 29.48
CA LYS A 205 -7.85 13.94 29.62
C LYS A 205 -8.87 13.07 30.37
N ALA A 206 -9.32 13.52 31.55
CA ALA A 206 -10.23 12.74 32.39
C ALA A 206 -11.63 12.55 31.77
N LEU A 207 -12.16 13.55 31.05
CA LEU A 207 -13.43 13.38 30.35
C LEU A 207 -13.27 12.52 29.08
N THR A 208 -12.15 12.62 28.36
CA THR A 208 -11.82 11.72 27.23
C THR A 208 -11.75 10.28 27.71
N GLU A 209 -11.01 9.99 28.79
CA GLU A 209 -10.91 8.66 29.40
C GLU A 209 -12.29 8.09 29.80
N SER A 210 -13.17 8.95 30.33
CA SER A 210 -14.54 8.57 30.71
C SER A 210 -15.43 8.27 29.49
N CYS A 211 -15.33 9.09 28.44
CA CYS A 211 -16.08 8.92 27.20
C CYS A 211 -15.61 7.69 26.40
N LEU A 212 -14.30 7.47 26.31
CA LEU A 212 -13.69 6.30 25.66
C LEU A 212 -14.01 5.01 26.42
N SER A 213 -13.93 5.01 27.75
CA SER A 213 -14.38 3.87 28.58
C SER A 213 -15.86 3.55 28.37
N MET A 214 -16.70 4.57 28.18
CA MET A 214 -18.12 4.39 27.87
C MET A 214 -18.33 3.78 26.48
N ALA A 215 -17.55 4.19 25.48
CA ALA A 215 -17.59 3.60 24.13
C ALA A 215 -17.23 2.10 24.14
N VAL A 216 -16.11 1.73 24.77
CA VAL A 216 -15.70 0.33 24.96
C VAL A 216 -16.79 -0.47 25.68
N ASN A 217 -17.31 0.06 26.80
CA ASN A 217 -18.35 -0.61 27.56
C ASN A 217 -19.68 -0.73 26.77
N ALA A 218 -20.00 0.25 25.91
CA ALA A 218 -21.16 0.21 25.03
C ALA A 218 -21.04 -0.92 23.99
N SER A 219 -19.90 -1.00 23.29
CA SER A 219 -19.60 -2.08 22.34
C SER A 219 -19.66 -3.45 23.02
N LEU A 220 -19.01 -3.63 24.17
CA LEU A 220 -19.06 -4.87 24.95
C LEU A 220 -20.49 -5.25 25.37
N CYS A 221 -21.27 -4.31 25.90
CA CYS A 221 -22.65 -4.60 26.32
C CYS A 221 -23.54 -4.97 25.12
N LEU A 222 -23.33 -4.37 23.96
CA LEU A 222 -24.04 -4.68 22.73
C LEU A 222 -23.62 -6.03 22.16
N PHE A 223 -22.33 -6.36 22.15
CA PHE A 223 -21.81 -7.69 21.79
C PHE A 223 -22.40 -8.77 22.70
N TYR A 224 -22.31 -8.60 24.03
CA TYR A 224 -22.95 -9.47 25.01
C TYR A 224 -24.44 -9.65 24.70
N THR A 225 -25.18 -8.57 24.47
CA THR A 225 -26.62 -8.63 24.16
C THR A 225 -26.91 -9.35 22.84
N LEU A 226 -26.05 -9.23 21.81
CA LEU A 226 -26.15 -9.99 20.55
C LEU A 226 -26.06 -11.51 20.78
N THR A 227 -25.36 -11.98 21.82
CA THR A 227 -25.20 -13.42 22.13
C THR A 227 -26.33 -14.05 22.95
N ILE A 228 -27.13 -13.26 23.67
CA ILE A 228 -28.07 -13.80 24.68
C ILE A 228 -29.04 -14.80 24.05
N GLY A 229 -29.03 -16.05 24.55
CA GLY A 229 -29.92 -17.10 24.07
C GLY A 229 -29.55 -17.69 22.69
N LEU A 230 -28.32 -17.49 22.23
CA LEU A 230 -27.73 -18.19 21.09
C LEU A 230 -26.48 -18.97 21.55
N ASP A 231 -26.25 -20.11 20.91
CA ASP A 231 -24.97 -20.82 21.01
C ASP A 231 -23.95 -20.15 20.06
N ALA A 232 -22.69 -20.11 20.48
CA ALA A 232 -21.59 -19.59 19.65
C ALA A 232 -21.34 -20.50 18.42
N PRO A 233 -20.82 -19.97 17.30
CA PRO A 233 -20.34 -20.80 16.19
C PRO A 233 -19.24 -21.77 16.64
N ASP A 234 -19.19 -22.93 15.98
CA ASP A 234 -18.02 -23.80 16.06
C ASP A 234 -16.87 -23.20 15.24
N VAL A 235 -15.93 -22.57 15.93
CA VAL A 235 -14.72 -21.96 15.37
C VAL A 235 -13.49 -22.85 15.56
N THR A 236 -13.69 -24.16 15.72
CA THR A 236 -12.59 -25.13 15.89
C THR A 236 -11.71 -25.19 14.64
N ILE A 237 -10.55 -24.55 14.73
CA ILE A 237 -9.52 -24.58 13.70
C ILE A 237 -9.00 -26.02 13.52
N THR A 238 -8.94 -26.47 12.26
CA THR A 238 -8.34 -27.75 11.87
C THR A 238 -7.20 -27.50 10.90
N TYR A 239 -5.97 -27.68 11.38
CA TYR A 239 -4.78 -27.61 10.53
C TYR A 239 -4.73 -28.81 9.59
N LYS A 240 -4.57 -28.51 8.29
CA LYS A 240 -4.41 -29.47 7.17
C LYS A 240 -3.04 -29.36 6.53
N TYR A 241 -2.38 -28.21 6.70
CA TYR A 241 -1.13 -27.82 6.09
C TYR A 241 -0.21 -27.19 7.13
N VAL A 242 1.09 -27.15 6.87
CA VAL A 242 2.06 -26.43 7.71
C VAL A 242 2.73 -25.31 6.91
N ALA A 243 2.68 -24.09 7.44
CA ALA A 243 3.39 -22.92 6.94
C ALA A 243 4.63 -22.65 7.80
N MET A 244 5.81 -22.99 7.29
CA MET A 244 7.09 -22.66 7.93
C MET A 244 7.47 -21.22 7.62
N PHE A 245 7.78 -20.44 8.64
CA PHE A 245 8.36 -19.10 8.52
C PHE A 245 9.85 -19.14 8.90
N ASP A 246 10.71 -18.70 7.99
CA ASP A 246 12.14 -18.56 8.23
C ASP A 246 12.44 -17.36 9.15
N TYR A 247 13.12 -17.64 10.26
CA TYR A 247 13.63 -16.68 11.23
C TYR A 247 15.15 -16.87 11.45
N ALA A 248 15.80 -17.73 10.66
CA ALA A 248 17.19 -18.14 10.88
C ALA A 248 18.23 -17.22 10.21
N HIS A 249 17.81 -16.35 9.30
CA HIS A 249 18.69 -15.62 8.37
C HIS A 249 18.75 -14.10 8.61
N THR A 250 18.47 -13.67 9.84
CA THR A 250 18.32 -12.23 10.18
C THR A 250 17.31 -11.57 9.23
N ASN A 251 16.15 -12.20 9.09
CA ASN A 251 15.11 -11.82 8.15
C ASN A 251 14.41 -10.51 8.55
N ASP A 252 13.92 -9.76 7.57
CA ASP A 252 13.16 -8.55 7.80
C ASP A 252 11.92 -8.84 8.68
N TYR A 253 11.56 -7.86 9.52
CA TYR A 253 10.42 -7.90 10.45
C TYR A 253 10.44 -8.97 11.58
N ILE A 254 11.46 -9.82 11.75
CA ILE A 254 11.45 -10.84 12.82
C ILE A 254 11.80 -10.32 14.22
N ASP A 255 12.61 -9.26 14.33
CA ASP A 255 13.02 -8.66 15.61
C ASP A 255 12.98 -7.13 15.55
N TYR A 256 11.77 -6.57 15.52
CA TYR A 256 11.57 -5.13 15.67
C TYR A 256 11.49 -4.77 17.16
N ALA A 257 12.64 -4.38 17.72
CA ALA A 257 12.80 -3.97 19.13
C ALA A 257 12.42 -5.06 20.16
N GLY A 258 12.77 -6.32 19.89
CA GLY A 258 12.49 -7.48 20.74
C GLY A 258 11.17 -8.18 20.43
N VAL A 259 10.49 -7.83 19.33
CA VAL A 259 9.15 -8.32 18.99
C VAL A 259 9.03 -8.57 17.49
N SER A 260 8.58 -9.77 17.11
CA SER A 260 8.24 -10.09 15.72
C SER A 260 7.11 -9.21 15.20
N LYS A 261 7.17 -8.94 13.89
CA LYS A 261 6.20 -8.19 13.10
C LYS A 261 5.67 -9.02 11.94
N LEU A 262 5.52 -10.33 12.16
CA LEU A 262 4.96 -11.33 11.24
C LEU A 262 3.91 -12.22 11.94
N LEU A 263 3.25 -11.72 13.00
CA LEU A 263 2.31 -12.51 13.82
C LEU A 263 0.84 -12.21 13.51
N ALA A 264 0.53 -11.06 12.89
CA ALA A 264 -0.83 -10.70 12.49
C ALA A 264 -1.46 -11.71 11.50
N VAL A 265 -0.64 -12.35 10.67
CA VAL A 265 -1.05 -13.40 9.71
C VAL A 265 -1.52 -14.71 10.36
N ASN A 266 -1.21 -14.96 11.65
CA ASN A 266 -1.41 -16.27 12.27
C ASN A 266 -2.88 -16.72 12.30
N LEU A 267 -3.81 -15.79 12.59
CA LEU A 267 -5.24 -16.11 12.56
C LEU A 267 -5.73 -16.46 11.15
N THR A 268 -5.26 -15.73 10.13
CA THR A 268 -5.62 -15.98 8.73
C THR A 268 -5.03 -17.29 8.20
N LEU A 269 -3.76 -17.60 8.53
CA LEU A 269 -3.17 -18.92 8.29
C LEU A 269 -4.04 -20.02 8.89
N ALA A 270 -4.42 -19.85 10.16
CA ALA A 270 -5.21 -20.83 10.88
C ALA A 270 -6.63 -21.01 10.28
N ARG A 271 -7.29 -19.92 9.86
CA ARG A 271 -8.56 -19.94 9.12
C ARG A 271 -8.43 -20.65 7.77
N ALA A 272 -7.32 -20.48 7.06
CA ALA A 272 -6.99 -21.21 5.84
C ALA A 272 -6.55 -22.67 6.08
N GLY A 273 -6.43 -23.10 7.34
CA GLY A 273 -6.01 -24.46 7.72
C GLY A 273 -4.49 -24.70 7.72
N PHE A 274 -3.68 -23.64 7.78
CA PHE A 274 -2.23 -23.72 7.96
C PHE A 274 -1.84 -23.56 9.43
N GLU A 275 -1.04 -24.49 9.95
CA GLU A 275 -0.32 -24.32 11.21
C GLU A 275 0.94 -23.46 10.96
N MET A 276 1.09 -22.34 11.68
CA MET A 276 2.29 -21.51 11.60
C MET A 276 3.43 -22.15 12.41
N LYS A 277 4.57 -22.39 11.76
CA LYS A 277 5.78 -23.00 12.35
C LYS A 277 6.97 -22.05 12.17
N ILE A 278 7.46 -21.48 13.26
CA ILE A 278 8.65 -20.60 13.23
C ILE A 278 9.93 -21.44 13.25
N GLN A 279 10.88 -21.12 12.37
CA GLN A 279 12.15 -21.83 12.20
C GLN A 279 13.33 -20.89 12.50
N GLU A 280 13.87 -20.97 13.71
CA GLU A 280 14.96 -20.10 14.22
C GLU A 280 16.38 -20.67 13.93
N THR A 281 16.49 -21.76 13.16
CA THR A 281 17.76 -22.46 12.89
C THR A 281 17.85 -22.90 11.43
N GLU A 282 19.06 -23.22 10.96
CA GLU A 282 19.36 -23.76 9.61
C GLU A 282 18.24 -24.70 9.08
N ILE A 283 17.76 -24.47 7.86
CA ILE A 283 16.63 -25.19 7.26
C ILE A 283 17.11 -26.52 6.67
N ASP A 284 16.69 -27.64 7.25
CA ASP A 284 17.10 -28.97 6.81
C ASP A 284 15.91 -29.86 6.35
N ALA A 285 16.25 -31.04 5.84
CA ALA A 285 15.25 -31.99 5.36
C ALA A 285 14.36 -32.58 6.49
N ALA A 286 14.72 -32.41 7.76
CA ALA A 286 13.90 -32.82 8.89
C ALA A 286 12.95 -31.71 9.34
N SER A 287 13.38 -30.44 9.30
CA SER A 287 12.51 -29.30 9.61
C SER A 287 11.41 -29.12 8.55
N LEU A 288 11.73 -29.38 7.26
CA LEU A 288 10.81 -29.33 6.12
C LEU A 288 9.89 -30.56 5.95
N ALA A 289 10.02 -31.60 6.77
CA ALA A 289 9.40 -32.92 6.51
C ALA A 289 7.86 -32.93 6.50
N ASP A 290 7.24 -31.99 7.23
CA ASP A 290 5.79 -31.77 7.37
C ASP A 290 5.31 -30.48 6.68
N VAL A 291 6.23 -29.68 6.12
CA VAL A 291 5.96 -28.33 5.60
C VAL A 291 5.31 -28.37 4.22
N ASP A 292 4.27 -27.56 4.00
CA ASP A 292 3.60 -27.41 2.70
C ASP A 292 3.83 -26.03 2.07
N LEU A 293 3.96 -24.99 2.91
CA LEU A 293 4.31 -23.63 2.52
C LEU A 293 5.58 -23.20 3.26
N LEU A 294 6.59 -22.74 2.53
CA LEU A 294 7.74 -22.01 3.08
C LEU A 294 7.53 -20.51 2.86
N VAL A 295 7.61 -19.73 3.92
CA VAL A 295 7.59 -18.27 3.91
C VAL A 295 8.95 -17.77 4.38
N ALA A 296 9.63 -16.95 3.60
CA ALA A 296 10.86 -16.27 4.04
C ALA A 296 10.84 -14.81 3.60
N THR A 297 10.98 -13.91 4.57
CA THR A 297 11.18 -12.48 4.29
C THR A 297 12.65 -12.21 3.94
N CYS A 298 12.93 -11.09 3.28
CA CYS A 298 14.29 -10.76 2.83
C CYS A 298 15.30 -10.89 3.99
N GLY A 299 16.31 -11.74 3.82
CA GLY A 299 17.32 -12.04 4.82
C GLY A 299 18.56 -11.17 4.70
N LEU A 300 19.44 -11.23 5.70
CA LEU A 300 20.82 -10.76 5.60
C LEU A 300 21.80 -11.92 5.47
N ASP A 301 21.63 -12.96 6.28
CA ASP A 301 22.57 -14.09 6.32
C ASP A 301 22.36 -15.04 5.14
N ALA A 302 23.46 -15.51 4.55
CA ALA A 302 23.43 -16.33 3.35
C ALA A 302 23.08 -17.78 3.67
N TYR A 303 22.08 -18.31 2.95
CA TYR A 303 21.71 -19.73 3.02
C TYR A 303 22.90 -20.64 2.66
N SER A 304 23.06 -21.70 3.44
CA SER A 304 24.08 -22.71 3.22
C SER A 304 23.77 -23.58 1.99
N SER A 305 24.80 -24.16 1.37
CA SER A 305 24.58 -25.08 0.24
C SER A 305 23.81 -26.35 0.65
N SER A 306 23.77 -26.68 1.95
CA SER A 306 22.95 -27.76 2.51
C SER A 306 21.47 -27.37 2.54
N GLU A 307 21.17 -26.14 2.97
CA GLU A 307 19.81 -25.60 3.05
C GLU A 307 19.18 -25.47 1.67
N LEU A 308 19.89 -24.83 0.73
CA LEU A 308 19.41 -24.66 -0.64
C LEU A 308 19.14 -26.02 -1.30
N LEU A 309 19.97 -27.04 -1.01
CA LEU A 309 19.73 -28.41 -1.45
C LEU A 309 18.54 -29.07 -0.73
N ALA A 310 18.33 -28.81 0.56
CA ALA A 310 17.18 -29.31 1.31
C ALA A 310 15.86 -28.73 0.79
N ILE A 311 15.80 -27.41 0.58
CA ILE A 311 14.67 -26.68 0.01
C ILE A 311 14.37 -27.18 -1.42
N ALA A 312 15.40 -27.28 -2.29
CA ALA A 312 15.25 -27.79 -3.65
C ALA A 312 14.72 -29.25 -3.69
N ASN A 313 15.22 -30.12 -2.80
CA ASN A 313 14.70 -31.49 -2.69
C ASN A 313 13.25 -31.51 -2.16
N TRP A 314 12.92 -30.67 -1.18
CA TRP A 314 11.58 -30.56 -0.60
C TRP A 314 10.53 -30.11 -1.64
N VAL A 315 10.79 -29.06 -2.42
CA VAL A 315 9.87 -28.64 -3.49
C VAL A 315 9.71 -29.72 -4.57
N SER A 316 10.78 -30.47 -4.87
CA SER A 316 10.72 -31.60 -5.81
C SER A 316 9.86 -32.78 -5.31
N GLY A 317 9.52 -32.81 -4.03
CA GLY A 317 8.55 -33.75 -3.43
C GLY A 317 7.11 -33.55 -3.92
N GLY A 318 6.81 -32.41 -4.54
CA GLY A 318 5.56 -32.11 -5.23
C GLY A 318 4.50 -31.42 -4.37
N ASN A 319 3.64 -30.64 -5.04
CA ASN A 319 2.54 -29.87 -4.43
C ASN A 319 2.96 -28.99 -3.23
N LYS A 320 4.11 -28.33 -3.33
CA LYS A 320 4.61 -27.37 -2.34
C LYS A 320 4.38 -25.93 -2.79
N SER A 321 4.47 -25.00 -1.84
CA SER A 321 4.34 -23.57 -2.09
C SER A 321 5.45 -22.78 -1.43
N VAL A 322 5.86 -21.69 -2.06
CA VAL A 322 6.91 -20.79 -1.57
C VAL A 322 6.42 -19.35 -1.66
N LEU A 323 6.57 -18.61 -0.57
CA LEU A 323 6.34 -17.16 -0.49
C LEU A 323 7.65 -16.48 -0.10
N LEU A 324 8.20 -15.66 -0.98
CA LEU A 324 9.43 -14.91 -0.74
C LEU A 324 9.20 -13.42 -0.84
N THR A 325 9.94 -12.64 -0.06
CA THR A 325 9.92 -11.18 -0.17
C THR A 325 11.33 -10.63 -0.38
N GLY A 326 11.42 -9.63 -1.26
CA GLY A 326 12.56 -8.73 -1.36
C GLY A 326 12.47 -7.58 -0.35
N ARG A 327 13.34 -6.60 -0.53
CA ARG A 327 13.29 -5.32 0.18
C ARG A 327 13.94 -4.23 -0.65
N GLY A 328 13.37 -3.04 -0.68
CA GLY A 328 14.01 -1.87 -1.27
C GLY A 328 15.41 -1.63 -0.71
N ASP A 329 16.37 -1.35 -1.58
CA ASP A 329 17.81 -1.24 -1.29
C ASP A 329 18.22 -0.03 -0.43
N PHE A 330 17.29 0.73 0.14
CA PHE A 330 17.56 1.95 0.92
C PHE A 330 18.43 1.73 2.20
N SER A 331 18.86 0.50 2.47
CA SER A 331 19.54 0.08 3.69
C SER A 331 20.37 -1.20 3.49
N THR A 332 21.25 -1.51 4.44
CA THR A 332 22.15 -2.67 4.42
C THR A 332 21.85 -3.73 5.49
N TYR A 333 20.66 -3.71 6.10
CA TYR A 333 20.30 -4.69 7.14
C TYR A 333 19.65 -5.97 6.59
N VAL A 334 19.39 -6.02 5.29
CA VAL A 334 19.01 -7.20 4.49
C VAL A 334 19.69 -7.11 3.12
N ASP A 335 19.58 -8.17 2.30
CA ASP A 335 20.31 -8.33 1.05
C ASP A 335 19.45 -9.12 0.03
N ASN A 336 19.05 -8.50 -1.08
CA ASN A 336 18.15 -9.11 -2.08
C ASN A 336 18.76 -10.33 -2.78
N ALA A 337 20.07 -10.59 -2.66
CA ALA A 337 20.62 -11.85 -3.11
C ALA A 337 20.14 -13.05 -2.25
N ARG A 338 19.62 -12.84 -1.02
CA ARG A 338 19.09 -13.92 -0.17
C ARG A 338 17.84 -14.61 -0.75
N PRO A 339 16.72 -13.92 -1.07
CA PRO A 339 15.58 -14.57 -1.75
C PRO A 339 16.00 -15.15 -3.12
N ASN A 340 16.91 -14.48 -3.83
CA ASN A 340 17.45 -14.99 -5.09
C ASN A 340 18.24 -16.31 -4.96
N GLN A 341 18.89 -16.59 -3.83
CA GLN A 341 19.52 -17.90 -3.57
C GLN A 341 18.49 -19.03 -3.57
N ILE A 342 17.33 -18.83 -2.91
CA ILE A 342 16.23 -19.80 -2.92
C ILE A 342 15.64 -19.93 -4.33
N LEU A 343 15.31 -18.80 -4.98
CA LEU A 343 14.71 -18.79 -6.33
C LEU A 343 15.58 -19.53 -7.34
N GLN A 344 16.91 -19.34 -7.29
CA GLN A 344 17.85 -20.09 -8.12
C GLN A 344 17.89 -21.59 -7.77
N ALA A 345 17.84 -21.95 -6.48
CA ALA A 345 17.90 -23.34 -6.04
C ALA A 345 16.64 -24.16 -6.41
N ILE A 346 15.46 -23.52 -6.41
CA ILE A 346 14.18 -24.15 -6.80
C ILE A 346 13.91 -24.10 -8.31
N GLY A 347 14.77 -23.43 -9.09
CA GLY A 347 14.64 -23.35 -10.55
C GLY A 347 13.59 -22.35 -11.05
N SER A 348 13.26 -21.35 -10.24
CA SER A 348 12.37 -20.24 -10.62
C SER A 348 13.02 -19.31 -11.64
N ASN A 349 12.22 -18.70 -12.51
CA ASN A 349 12.62 -17.62 -13.41
C ASN A 349 12.53 -16.23 -12.76
N ILE A 350 11.69 -16.05 -11.73
CA ILE A 350 11.55 -14.78 -11.00
C ILE A 350 12.83 -14.43 -10.25
N ARG A 351 13.27 -13.18 -10.32
CA ARG A 351 14.37 -12.61 -9.55
C ARG A 351 13.93 -11.30 -8.89
N VAL A 352 14.44 -11.10 -7.69
CA VAL A 352 14.36 -9.83 -6.97
C VAL A 352 15.49 -8.93 -7.46
N ASN A 353 15.20 -7.67 -7.76
CA ASN A 353 16.22 -6.70 -8.17
C ASN A 353 17.04 -6.20 -6.97
N ASP A 354 18.01 -5.33 -7.20
CA ASP A 354 18.62 -4.53 -6.12
C ASP A 354 18.39 -3.06 -6.49
N ASP A 355 17.24 -2.57 -6.03
CA ASP A 355 16.76 -1.21 -6.23
C ASP A 355 15.74 -0.86 -5.14
N ASN A 356 15.26 0.37 -5.14
CA ASN A 356 14.02 0.74 -4.48
C ASN A 356 13.09 1.44 -5.48
N VAL A 357 11.84 1.00 -5.54
CA VAL A 357 10.80 1.61 -6.37
C VAL A 357 10.05 2.66 -5.56
N TYR A 358 9.98 3.88 -6.09
CA TYR A 358 9.22 5.00 -5.56
C TYR A 358 8.08 5.37 -6.51
N MET A 359 7.08 6.09 -6.01
CA MET A 359 6.02 6.70 -6.81
C MET A 359 5.52 8.01 -6.17
N THR A 360 4.59 8.69 -6.84
CA THR A 360 3.96 9.92 -6.34
C THR A 360 2.58 9.61 -5.71
N GLY A 361 2.01 10.57 -4.97
CA GLY A 361 0.65 10.45 -4.43
C GLY A 361 0.47 9.60 -3.18
N THR A 362 1.53 8.99 -2.65
CA THR A 362 1.48 8.04 -1.53
C THR A 362 1.52 8.70 -0.14
N TYR A 363 1.11 7.95 0.88
CA TYR A 363 1.02 8.44 2.26
C TYR A 363 2.36 8.96 2.81
N GLN A 364 3.47 8.29 2.45
CA GLN A 364 4.84 8.79 2.64
C GLN A 364 5.70 8.35 1.44
N PRO A 365 6.81 9.05 1.12
CA PRO A 365 7.60 8.80 -0.09
C PRO A 365 8.22 7.39 -0.22
N TRP A 366 8.22 6.59 0.85
CA TRP A 366 8.73 5.21 0.88
C TRP A 366 7.61 4.16 0.86
N TYR A 367 6.35 4.57 0.70
CA TYR A 367 5.24 3.67 0.41
C TYR A 367 4.90 3.72 -1.07
N ASN A 368 4.47 2.56 -1.57
CA ASN A 368 3.79 2.41 -2.85
C ASN A 368 2.35 1.98 -2.54
N ASP A 369 1.43 2.94 -2.57
CA ASP A 369 0.00 2.77 -2.25
C ASP A 369 -0.78 2.67 -3.57
N LEU A 370 -1.19 1.44 -3.91
CA LEU A 370 -1.67 1.07 -5.24
C LEU A 370 -3.18 0.85 -5.24
N THR A 371 -3.88 1.50 -6.17
CA THR A 371 -5.34 1.36 -6.38
C THR A 371 -5.72 0.86 -7.77
N ASP A 372 -4.77 0.81 -8.71
CA ASP A 372 -4.98 0.25 -10.05
C ASP A 372 -4.61 -1.24 -10.05
N ILE A 373 -5.52 -2.07 -9.54
CA ILE A 373 -5.33 -3.51 -9.37
C ILE A 373 -5.83 -4.27 -10.61
N LEU A 374 -5.05 -5.26 -11.07
CA LEU A 374 -5.43 -6.14 -12.18
C LEU A 374 -6.67 -6.98 -11.83
N ALA A 375 -7.51 -7.28 -12.82
CA ALA A 375 -8.73 -8.05 -12.58
C ALA A 375 -8.42 -9.50 -12.14
N PRO A 376 -9.26 -10.15 -11.30
CA PRO A 376 -8.97 -11.50 -10.77
C PRO A 376 -8.70 -12.57 -11.84
N GLY A 377 -9.32 -12.43 -13.02
CA GLY A 377 -9.10 -13.32 -14.16
C GLY A 377 -7.73 -13.18 -14.84
N GLN A 378 -6.98 -12.12 -14.55
CA GLN A 378 -5.60 -11.90 -15.00
C GLN A 378 -4.58 -12.35 -13.96
N THR A 379 -4.97 -12.51 -12.69
CA THR A 379 -4.04 -12.75 -11.56
C THR A 379 -4.21 -14.14 -10.96
N VAL A 380 -4.70 -15.12 -11.73
CA VAL A 380 -5.09 -16.47 -11.28
C VAL A 380 -6.03 -16.50 -10.05
N GLY A 381 -6.78 -15.42 -9.83
CA GLY A 381 -7.69 -15.22 -8.70
C GLY A 381 -7.08 -14.51 -7.49
N LEU A 382 -5.81 -14.09 -7.54
CA LEU A 382 -5.12 -13.48 -6.40
C LEU A 382 -5.65 -12.09 -6.01
N THR A 383 -6.26 -11.38 -6.96
CA THR A 383 -6.86 -10.05 -6.72
C THR A 383 -8.39 -10.08 -6.53
N GLU A 384 -8.98 -11.26 -6.25
CA GLU A 384 -10.40 -11.36 -5.92
C GLU A 384 -10.75 -10.54 -4.66
N SER A 385 -11.63 -9.55 -4.80
CA SER A 385 -11.96 -8.58 -3.73
C SER A 385 -10.76 -7.78 -3.19
N VAL A 386 -9.74 -7.54 -4.02
CA VAL A 386 -8.60 -6.65 -3.71
C VAL A 386 -8.74 -5.40 -4.57
N ASP A 387 -9.19 -4.30 -3.98
CA ASP A 387 -9.32 -2.99 -4.65
C ASP A 387 -8.06 -2.13 -4.45
N SER A 388 -7.24 -2.44 -3.43
CA SER A 388 -5.99 -1.70 -3.15
C SER A 388 -4.94 -2.51 -2.37
N ILE A 389 -3.66 -2.15 -2.50
CA ILE A 389 -2.54 -2.74 -1.74
C ILE A 389 -1.51 -1.67 -1.39
N THR A 390 -0.93 -1.73 -0.19
CA THR A 390 0.22 -0.88 0.21
C THR A 390 1.48 -1.72 0.37
N LEU A 391 2.60 -1.20 -0.14
CA LEU A 391 3.91 -1.83 -0.10
C LEU A 391 4.93 -0.85 0.51
N TYR A 392 5.44 -1.16 1.70
CA TYR A 392 6.54 -0.39 2.31
C TYR A 392 7.87 -0.70 1.62
N SER A 393 8.47 0.29 0.97
CA SER A 393 9.80 0.25 0.35
C SER A 393 10.05 -1.03 -0.48
N PRO A 394 9.29 -1.26 -1.56
CA PRO A 394 9.51 -2.42 -2.41
C PRO A 394 10.69 -2.22 -3.36
N THR A 395 11.35 -3.33 -3.68
CA THR A 395 12.20 -3.48 -4.87
C THR A 395 11.37 -4.04 -6.04
N SER A 396 11.82 -3.84 -7.28
CA SER A 396 11.20 -4.45 -8.46
C SER A 396 11.53 -5.94 -8.60
N LEU A 397 10.74 -6.63 -9.43
CA LEU A 397 11.01 -7.99 -9.87
C LEU A 397 11.37 -8.00 -11.36
N TYR A 398 12.26 -8.91 -11.75
CA TYR A 398 12.56 -9.19 -13.14
C TYR A 398 12.63 -10.69 -13.37
N PHE A 399 12.44 -11.14 -14.61
CA PHE A 399 12.39 -12.57 -14.92
C PHE A 399 13.50 -12.98 -15.89
N LEU A 400 13.96 -14.23 -15.79
CA LEU A 400 14.96 -14.81 -16.70
C LEU A 400 14.35 -15.41 -17.97
N ASP A 401 13.07 -15.74 -17.88
CA ASP A 401 12.15 -16.14 -18.92
C ASP A 401 10.82 -15.50 -18.51
N ASP A 402 10.16 -14.78 -19.42
CA ASP A 402 8.91 -14.06 -19.09
C ASP A 402 7.69 -15.02 -19.19
N ASP A 403 7.86 -16.22 -19.75
CA ASP A 403 6.89 -17.33 -19.75
C ASP A 403 7.52 -18.57 -19.04
N PRO A 404 6.99 -19.11 -17.91
CA PRO A 404 5.63 -18.95 -17.39
C PRO A 404 5.59 -18.12 -16.10
N THR A 405 6.06 -16.86 -16.15
CA THR A 405 5.95 -15.94 -15.01
C THR A 405 4.76 -15.00 -15.19
N LEU A 406 3.93 -14.87 -14.16
CA LEU A 406 2.78 -13.97 -14.17
C LEU A 406 2.98 -12.84 -13.15
N PRO A 407 3.28 -11.61 -13.59
CA PRO A 407 3.15 -10.42 -12.76
C PRO A 407 1.70 -10.23 -12.31
N VAL A 408 1.48 -9.90 -11.04
CA VAL A 408 0.13 -9.72 -10.47
C VAL A 408 -0.10 -8.33 -9.89
N ILE A 409 0.97 -7.62 -9.52
CA ILE A 409 0.96 -6.22 -9.08
C ILE A 409 2.14 -5.50 -9.74
N TYR A 410 1.88 -4.35 -10.35
CA TYR A 410 2.86 -3.43 -10.91
C TYR A 410 2.94 -2.16 -10.04
N ALA A 411 3.93 -1.31 -10.28
CA ALA A 411 3.89 0.07 -9.81
C ALA A 411 2.77 0.87 -10.53
N ASP A 412 2.48 2.07 -10.04
CA ASP A 412 1.56 2.98 -10.72
C ASP A 412 2.26 3.71 -11.88
N HIS A 413 1.51 4.50 -12.67
CA HIS A 413 2.07 5.27 -13.78
C HIS A 413 3.25 6.20 -13.41
N SER A 414 3.36 6.62 -12.15
CA SER A 414 4.42 7.48 -11.64
C SER A 414 5.58 6.74 -10.96
N GLY A 415 5.58 5.41 -11.04
CA GLY A 415 6.62 4.53 -10.48
C GLY A 415 7.99 4.71 -11.15
N TYR A 416 9.07 4.70 -10.38
CA TYR A 416 10.44 4.68 -10.90
C TYR A 416 11.40 3.96 -9.95
N GLN A 417 12.39 3.27 -10.51
CA GLN A 417 13.45 2.56 -9.79
C GLN A 417 14.59 3.51 -9.40
N THR A 418 15.30 3.19 -8.32
CA THR A 418 16.47 3.94 -7.83
C THR A 418 17.51 2.99 -7.23
N ASP A 419 18.80 3.38 -7.29
CA ASP A 419 19.95 2.69 -6.68
C ASP A 419 20.50 3.57 -5.54
N GLN A 420 20.40 3.05 -4.31
CA GLN A 420 20.79 3.66 -3.04
C GLN A 420 22.00 2.94 -2.46
N VAL A 421 22.08 1.61 -2.60
CA VAL A 421 23.09 0.74 -1.99
C VAL A 421 23.47 -0.35 -2.97
N ALA A 422 24.77 -0.38 -3.33
CA ALA A 422 25.31 -1.39 -4.23
C ALA A 422 25.17 -2.84 -3.71
N PRO A 423 24.99 -3.85 -4.60
CA PRO A 423 25.10 -3.80 -6.07
C PRO A 423 24.01 -2.99 -6.77
N GLY A 424 24.33 -2.46 -7.96
CA GLY A 424 23.38 -1.66 -8.72
C GLY A 424 22.34 -2.52 -9.46
N ILE A 425 21.27 -1.86 -9.89
CA ILE A 425 20.10 -2.43 -10.57
C ILE A 425 20.51 -3.38 -11.71
N THR A 426 19.93 -4.58 -11.74
CA THR A 426 20.22 -5.59 -12.78
C THR A 426 19.35 -5.41 -14.02
N VAL A 427 18.07 -5.06 -13.85
CA VAL A 427 17.13 -4.79 -14.95
C VAL A 427 16.44 -3.45 -14.69
N VAL A 428 16.47 -2.56 -15.67
CA VAL A 428 15.77 -1.28 -15.62
C VAL A 428 14.56 -1.33 -16.57
N TYR A 429 13.40 -1.10 -15.98
CA TYR A 429 12.13 -0.81 -16.63
C TYR A 429 11.97 0.71 -16.74
N ASP A 430 12.04 1.41 -15.61
CA ASP A 430 12.13 2.88 -15.54
C ASP A 430 12.97 3.31 -14.33
N ASP A 431 13.84 4.31 -14.51
CA ASP A 431 14.71 4.89 -13.48
C ASP A 431 14.53 6.42 -13.34
N THR A 432 13.57 7.00 -14.05
CA THR A 432 13.41 8.45 -14.19
C THR A 432 12.18 8.93 -13.42
N ASN A 433 12.37 9.89 -12.51
CA ASN A 433 11.27 10.50 -11.77
C ASN A 433 10.65 11.64 -12.59
N ASP A 434 9.67 11.29 -13.40
CA ASP A 434 8.95 12.21 -14.30
C ASP A 434 7.42 12.06 -14.25
N GLY A 435 6.91 10.92 -13.77
CA GLY A 435 5.49 10.68 -13.52
C GLY A 435 4.75 9.90 -14.60
N GLU A 436 5.44 9.28 -15.57
CA GLU A 436 4.79 8.44 -16.60
C GLU A 436 5.49 7.08 -16.75
N PHE A 437 4.78 6.08 -17.31
CA PHE A 437 5.30 4.74 -17.68
C PHE A 437 5.82 3.84 -16.54
N GLY A 438 5.79 4.26 -15.28
CA GLY A 438 6.13 3.40 -14.13
C GLY A 438 5.31 2.12 -14.02
N ASN A 439 4.13 2.09 -14.63
CA ASN A 439 3.20 0.96 -14.64
C ASN A 439 3.68 -0.27 -15.45
N GLN A 440 4.94 -0.28 -15.90
CA GLN A 440 5.62 -1.43 -16.46
C GLN A 440 6.59 -2.12 -15.47
N ILE A 441 6.80 -1.55 -14.27
CA ILE A 441 7.67 -2.12 -13.21
C ILE A 441 6.90 -3.20 -12.42
N PRO A 442 7.29 -4.49 -12.46
CA PRO A 442 6.64 -5.53 -11.67
C PRO A 442 7.04 -5.44 -10.19
N LEU A 443 6.08 -5.56 -9.28
CA LEU A 443 6.29 -5.51 -7.82
C LEU A 443 5.88 -6.81 -7.11
N VAL A 444 4.94 -7.57 -7.67
CA VAL A 444 4.57 -8.91 -7.18
C VAL A 444 4.33 -9.82 -8.38
N ALA A 445 4.82 -11.06 -8.34
CA ALA A 445 4.65 -12.04 -9.40
C ALA A 445 4.50 -13.46 -8.84
N VAL A 446 3.91 -14.35 -9.65
CA VAL A 446 3.77 -15.78 -9.38
C VAL A 446 4.31 -16.64 -10.51
N GLU A 447 4.70 -17.88 -10.19
CA GLU A 447 5.23 -18.86 -11.13
C GLU A 447 4.85 -20.29 -10.71
N GLU A 448 4.67 -21.19 -11.68
CA GLU A 448 4.53 -22.63 -11.44
C GLU A 448 5.72 -23.43 -11.99
N VAL A 449 6.59 -23.91 -11.08
CA VAL A 449 7.72 -24.78 -11.43
C VAL A 449 7.29 -26.25 -11.27
N GLY A 450 6.65 -26.78 -12.31
CA GLY A 450 6.14 -28.15 -12.35
C GLY A 450 4.88 -28.34 -11.50
N THR A 451 5.02 -28.53 -10.19
CA THR A 451 3.89 -28.54 -9.22
C THR A 451 4.13 -27.63 -8.02
N LEU A 452 5.27 -26.94 -7.99
CA LEU A 452 5.58 -25.90 -7.03
C LEU A 452 4.82 -24.62 -7.42
N ARG A 453 4.16 -23.98 -6.46
CA ARG A 453 3.59 -22.63 -6.62
C ARG A 453 4.47 -21.61 -5.91
N ILE A 454 4.84 -20.54 -6.57
CA ILE A 454 5.71 -19.49 -6.03
C ILE A 454 4.96 -18.17 -6.07
N LEU A 455 5.02 -17.39 -4.99
CA LEU A 455 4.75 -15.95 -5.01
C LEU A 455 5.99 -15.21 -4.51
N VAL A 456 6.41 -14.21 -5.27
CA VAL A 456 7.49 -13.29 -4.89
C VAL A 456 6.93 -11.88 -4.86
N ALA A 457 7.20 -11.15 -3.77
CA ALA A 457 6.83 -9.74 -3.63
C ALA A 457 8.07 -8.88 -3.37
N GLY A 458 8.10 -7.66 -3.89
CA GLY A 458 9.19 -6.70 -3.69
C GLY A 458 9.39 -6.23 -2.24
N THR A 459 8.43 -6.52 -1.35
CA THR A 459 8.51 -6.26 0.09
C THR A 459 7.54 -7.15 0.87
N THR A 460 7.65 -7.13 2.19
CA THR A 460 6.83 -7.90 3.12
C THR A 460 5.46 -7.24 3.35
N PHE A 461 4.59 -7.34 2.33
CA PHE A 461 3.22 -6.81 2.35
C PHE A 461 2.34 -7.37 3.50
N PHE A 462 2.75 -8.50 4.09
CA PHE A 462 2.09 -9.18 5.19
C PHE A 462 2.75 -8.92 6.57
N SER A 463 3.59 -7.89 6.69
CA SER A 463 4.12 -7.45 7.99
C SER A 463 3.00 -6.93 8.89
N ASP A 464 3.13 -7.01 10.21
CA ASP A 464 2.17 -6.46 11.18
C ASP A 464 1.89 -4.94 10.95
N PHE A 465 2.77 -4.23 10.27
CA PHE A 465 2.60 -2.81 9.92
C PHE A 465 1.75 -2.59 8.67
N ASP A 466 1.75 -3.52 7.70
CA ASP A 466 1.10 -3.38 6.40
C ASP A 466 -0.17 -4.23 6.32
N TYR A 467 -0.11 -5.46 6.82
CA TYR A 467 -1.22 -6.42 6.91
C TYR A 467 -2.41 -5.90 7.71
N GLY A 468 -2.13 -5.15 8.78
CA GLY A 468 -3.13 -4.61 9.70
C GLY A 468 -3.74 -3.27 9.26
N LYS A 469 -3.37 -2.71 8.10
CA LYS A 469 -3.88 -1.41 7.67
C LYS A 469 -5.30 -1.52 7.09
N PRO A 470 -6.33 -1.01 7.78
CA PRO A 470 -7.73 -1.11 7.34
C PRO A 470 -8.09 -0.29 6.09
N ALA A 471 -7.14 0.43 5.49
CA ALA A 471 -7.32 1.18 4.25
C ALA A 471 -6.84 0.41 2.99
N PHE A 472 -6.27 -0.78 3.15
CA PHE A 472 -5.70 -1.59 2.07
C PHE A 472 -6.03 -3.07 2.23
N ASP A 473 -6.15 -3.79 1.12
CA ASP A 473 -6.63 -5.17 1.08
C ASP A 473 -5.48 -6.20 1.17
N ASN A 474 -4.34 -5.82 1.78
CA ASN A 474 -3.16 -6.67 1.98
C ASN A 474 -3.51 -8.03 2.63
N ALA A 475 -4.47 -8.05 3.56
CA ALA A 475 -4.96 -9.28 4.18
C ALA A 475 -5.76 -10.16 3.21
N GLN A 476 -6.65 -9.58 2.39
CA GLN A 476 -7.42 -10.31 1.38
C GLN A 476 -6.51 -10.89 0.29
N PHE A 477 -5.49 -10.14 -0.14
CA PHE A 477 -4.48 -10.62 -1.08
C PHE A 477 -3.69 -11.82 -0.52
N PHE A 478 -3.34 -11.80 0.77
CA PHE A 478 -2.73 -12.93 1.45
C PHE A 478 -3.67 -14.14 1.56
N GLU A 479 -4.96 -13.93 1.85
CA GLU A 479 -5.98 -15.00 1.88
C GLU A 479 -6.14 -15.67 0.52
N ASN A 480 -6.21 -14.88 -0.54
CA ASN A 480 -6.27 -15.37 -1.91
C ASN A 480 -5.01 -16.18 -2.26
N PHE A 481 -3.82 -15.73 -1.84
CA PHE A 481 -2.59 -16.51 -1.97
C PHE A 481 -2.65 -17.84 -1.20
N LEU A 482 -3.11 -17.88 0.05
CA LEU A 482 -3.22 -19.14 0.81
C LEU A 482 -4.21 -20.12 0.18
N TYR A 483 -5.32 -19.60 -0.37
CA TYR A 483 -6.27 -20.41 -1.13
C TYR A 483 -5.63 -20.96 -2.41
N TRP A 484 -4.94 -20.14 -3.20
CA TRP A 484 -4.23 -20.58 -4.41
C TRP A 484 -3.09 -21.57 -4.09
N ALA A 485 -2.32 -21.32 -3.03
CA ALA A 485 -1.22 -22.16 -2.57
C ALA A 485 -1.69 -23.55 -2.08
N SER A 486 -2.91 -23.67 -1.56
CA SER A 486 -3.47 -24.94 -1.08
C SER A 486 -4.35 -25.64 -2.13
N ASN A 487 -5.09 -24.90 -2.95
CA ASN A 487 -6.05 -25.42 -3.91
C ASN A 487 -5.46 -25.58 -5.32
N ARG A 488 -4.80 -26.73 -5.55
CA ARG A 488 -4.18 -27.14 -6.83
C ARG A 488 -5.16 -27.45 -7.98
N THR A 489 -6.43 -27.06 -7.89
CA THR A 489 -7.41 -27.17 -9.00
C THR A 489 -7.91 -25.81 -9.49
N VAL A 490 -7.33 -24.71 -9.00
CA VAL A 490 -7.71 -23.34 -9.35
C VAL A 490 -6.46 -22.57 -9.79
N GLY A 491 -6.60 -21.79 -10.85
CA GLY A 491 -5.61 -20.78 -11.24
C GLY A 491 -4.26 -21.36 -11.63
N ASP A 492 -4.21 -22.21 -12.66
CA ASP A 492 -2.93 -22.57 -13.28
C ASP A 492 -2.30 -21.31 -13.89
N VAL A 493 -1.00 -21.11 -13.73
CA VAL A 493 -0.29 -19.94 -14.29
C VAL A 493 -0.28 -20.06 -15.82
N PRO A 494 -0.69 -19.02 -16.56
CA PRO A 494 -0.71 -19.08 -18.02
C PRO A 494 0.70 -19.24 -18.57
N VAL A 495 0.80 -20.03 -19.64
CA VAL A 495 2.02 -20.13 -20.46
C VAL A 495 1.91 -19.05 -21.53
N ALA A 496 2.26 -17.83 -21.13
CA ALA A 496 2.16 -16.60 -21.92
C ALA A 496 3.11 -15.53 -21.38
N ASP A 497 3.67 -14.73 -22.29
CA ASP A 497 4.38 -13.51 -21.94
C ASP A 497 3.39 -12.35 -21.73
N GLU A 498 3.46 -11.69 -20.57
CA GLU A 498 2.68 -10.49 -20.23
C GLU A 498 3.59 -9.26 -19.90
N VAL A 499 4.88 -9.31 -20.24
CA VAL A 499 5.89 -8.31 -19.87
C VAL A 499 6.44 -7.62 -21.13
N GLY A 500 6.54 -6.29 -21.10
CA GLY A 500 7.14 -5.55 -22.22
C GLY A 500 8.68 -5.59 -22.21
N PRO A 501 9.34 -5.41 -23.37
CA PRO A 501 10.81 -5.40 -23.45
C PRO A 501 11.49 -4.38 -22.53
N ARG A 502 12.64 -4.74 -21.97
CA ARG A 502 13.39 -3.88 -21.04
C ARG A 502 14.22 -2.87 -21.83
N ILE A 503 14.05 -1.57 -21.55
CA ILE A 503 14.73 -0.47 -22.26
C ILE A 503 15.67 0.25 -21.28
N SER A 504 16.99 0.16 -21.51
CA SER A 504 18.04 0.82 -20.72
C SER A 504 19.00 1.66 -21.56
N ASP A 505 19.93 2.36 -20.90
CA ASP A 505 21.08 3.04 -21.52
C ASP A 505 20.73 3.98 -22.69
N VAL A 506 19.63 4.73 -22.56
CA VAL A 506 19.16 5.59 -23.66
C VAL A 506 19.99 6.87 -23.74
N GLU A 507 20.84 6.96 -24.76
CA GLU A 507 21.78 8.05 -24.99
C GLU A 507 21.52 8.74 -26.34
N TRP A 508 21.87 10.03 -26.45
CA TRP A 508 21.82 10.76 -27.72
C TRP A 508 22.96 11.74 -27.91
N ASN A 509 23.35 11.91 -29.18
CA ASN A 509 24.43 12.81 -29.58
C ASN A 509 24.08 13.59 -30.86
N PRO A 510 24.21 14.92 -30.88
CA PRO A 510 24.61 15.80 -29.77
C PRO A 510 23.52 15.94 -28.69
N VAL A 511 23.96 16.08 -27.43
CA VAL A 511 23.06 16.38 -26.29
C VAL A 511 22.38 17.75 -26.46
N ALA A 512 23.05 18.70 -27.13
CA ALA A 512 22.54 20.04 -27.44
C ALA A 512 22.71 20.34 -28.94
N PRO A 513 21.75 19.94 -29.81
CA PRO A 513 21.85 20.19 -31.25
C PRO A 513 21.67 21.68 -31.59
N THR A 514 22.45 22.13 -32.57
CA THR A 514 22.14 23.38 -33.28
C THR A 514 21.09 23.13 -34.37
N ASN A 515 20.37 24.17 -34.81
CA ASN A 515 19.48 24.10 -35.99
C ASN A 515 20.08 23.31 -37.16
N ASP A 516 19.25 22.50 -37.81
CA ASP A 516 19.58 21.61 -38.94
C ASP A 516 20.60 20.48 -38.63
N GLN A 517 21.07 20.34 -37.38
CA GLN A 517 21.94 19.23 -36.96
C GLN A 517 21.11 17.98 -36.63
N SER A 518 21.38 16.86 -37.31
CA SER A 518 20.79 15.56 -36.97
C SER A 518 21.28 15.04 -35.60
N VAL A 519 20.43 14.28 -34.92
CA VAL A 519 20.73 13.67 -33.62
C VAL A 519 20.60 12.16 -33.74
N VAL A 520 21.63 11.43 -33.31
CA VAL A 520 21.61 9.97 -33.21
C VAL A 520 21.18 9.61 -31.79
N PHE A 521 20.18 8.74 -31.68
CA PHE A 521 19.72 8.10 -30.45
C PHE A 521 20.16 6.64 -30.46
N ASN A 522 20.64 6.17 -29.31
CA ASN A 522 20.91 4.76 -29.04
C ASN A 522 20.15 4.34 -27.78
N ALA A 523 19.75 3.07 -27.70
CA ALA A 523 19.18 2.45 -26.50
C ALA A 523 19.60 0.98 -26.44
N THR A 524 19.83 0.45 -25.25
CA THR A 524 19.86 -1.00 -25.04
C THR A 524 18.41 -1.48 -24.91
N VAL A 525 18.02 -2.48 -25.71
CA VAL A 525 16.71 -3.12 -25.56
C VAL A 525 16.90 -4.63 -25.51
N SER A 526 16.31 -5.26 -24.50
CA SER A 526 16.44 -6.69 -24.25
C SER A 526 15.12 -7.30 -23.79
N ASP A 527 14.94 -8.56 -24.10
CA ASP A 527 13.70 -9.28 -23.87
C ASP A 527 14.03 -10.80 -23.84
N PRO A 528 13.57 -11.58 -22.86
CA PRO A 528 13.81 -13.02 -22.81
C PRO A 528 13.18 -13.79 -23.99
N ASN A 529 11.98 -13.37 -24.42
CA ASN A 529 11.17 -14.02 -25.45
C ASN A 529 11.30 -13.42 -26.86
N ASN A 530 12.12 -12.37 -26.99
CA ASN A 530 12.65 -11.69 -28.19
C ASN A 530 11.95 -10.36 -28.54
N VAL A 531 12.78 -9.32 -28.71
CA VAL A 531 12.36 -8.01 -29.23
C VAL A 531 11.99 -8.12 -30.72
N HIS A 532 10.75 -7.82 -31.07
CA HIS A 532 10.27 -7.76 -32.46
C HIS A 532 10.60 -6.43 -33.14
N ALA A 533 10.37 -5.31 -32.46
CA ALA A 533 10.61 -3.99 -33.01
C ALA A 533 10.91 -2.96 -31.92
N VAL A 534 11.80 -2.01 -32.25
CA VAL A 534 12.04 -0.81 -31.43
C VAL A 534 11.88 0.41 -32.33
N VAL A 535 11.10 1.38 -31.88
CA VAL A 535 10.84 2.62 -32.61
C VAL A 535 11.14 3.83 -31.74
N LEU A 536 11.68 4.87 -32.38
CA LEU A 536 11.85 6.20 -31.81
C LEU A 536 10.67 7.06 -32.27
N GLU A 537 9.83 7.51 -31.34
CA GLU A 537 8.70 8.40 -31.64
C GLU A 537 8.98 9.82 -31.11
N TYR A 538 8.60 10.84 -31.88
CA TYR A 538 8.62 12.22 -31.40
C TYR A 538 7.50 13.07 -32.00
N LEU A 539 7.09 14.12 -31.28
CA LEU A 539 6.06 15.05 -31.76
C LEU A 539 6.67 16.17 -32.62
N ASN A 540 6.34 16.20 -33.91
CA ASN A 540 6.75 17.27 -34.82
C ASN A 540 5.67 18.36 -34.93
N GLY A 541 5.14 18.84 -33.81
CA GLY A 541 4.02 19.78 -33.76
C GLY A 541 2.77 19.04 -33.30
N THR A 542 1.77 18.89 -34.16
CA THR A 542 0.62 17.99 -33.91
C THR A 542 0.85 16.57 -34.41
N ASP A 543 1.87 16.35 -35.24
CA ASP A 543 2.05 15.11 -35.98
C ASP A 543 3.11 14.25 -35.27
N ALA A 544 2.73 13.02 -34.89
CA ALA A 544 3.66 12.02 -34.40
C ALA A 544 4.54 11.51 -35.55
N VAL A 545 5.85 11.42 -35.31
CA VAL A 545 6.83 10.89 -36.26
C VAL A 545 7.52 9.68 -35.63
N THR A 546 7.29 8.52 -36.21
CA THR A 546 7.85 7.23 -35.77
C THR A 546 9.00 6.81 -36.69
N ILE A 547 10.16 6.49 -36.13
CA ILE A 547 11.36 6.02 -36.84
C ILE A 547 11.72 4.62 -36.32
N LEU A 548 11.77 3.62 -37.20
CA LEU A 548 12.26 2.29 -36.84
C LEU A 548 13.75 2.35 -36.48
N MET A 549 14.11 1.87 -35.29
CA MET A 549 15.51 1.78 -34.85
C MET A 549 16.17 0.55 -35.47
N THR A 550 17.45 0.68 -35.82
CA THR A 550 18.24 -0.40 -36.42
C THR A 550 19.03 -1.14 -35.33
N PRO A 551 18.88 -2.46 -35.19
CA PRO A 551 19.60 -3.24 -34.18
C PRO A 551 21.08 -3.47 -34.53
N TRP A 552 21.91 -3.55 -33.50
CA TRP A 552 23.31 -3.97 -33.52
C TRP A 552 23.62 -4.79 -32.25
N GLY A 553 23.17 -6.04 -32.21
CA GLY A 553 23.13 -6.82 -30.97
C GLY A 553 21.93 -6.41 -30.13
N ALA A 554 22.13 -6.09 -28.85
CA ALA A 554 21.10 -5.53 -27.97
C ALA A 554 20.99 -3.99 -28.06
N GLU A 555 21.96 -3.31 -28.70
CA GLU A 555 21.89 -1.88 -28.96
C GLU A 555 20.99 -1.59 -30.19
N TYR A 556 20.11 -0.61 -30.09
CA TYR A 556 19.27 -0.11 -31.17
C TYR A 556 19.60 1.35 -31.46
N SER A 557 19.69 1.75 -32.73
CA SER A 557 20.04 3.12 -33.12
C SER A 557 19.09 3.74 -34.15
N ALA A 558 18.74 5.01 -33.96
CA ALA A 558 17.97 5.81 -34.92
C ALA A 558 18.52 7.24 -35.04
N THR A 559 18.19 7.93 -36.13
CA THR A 559 18.61 9.33 -36.34
C THR A 559 17.39 10.22 -36.55
N ILE A 560 17.16 11.17 -35.65
CA ILE A 560 16.22 12.27 -35.87
C ILE A 560 16.89 13.27 -36.85
N PRO A 561 16.24 13.63 -37.96
CA PRO A 561 16.77 14.63 -38.89
C PRO A 561 16.83 16.01 -38.23
N GLY A 562 17.72 16.87 -38.69
CA GLY A 562 17.88 18.20 -38.12
C GLY A 562 16.60 19.04 -38.17
N LEU A 563 16.21 19.60 -37.03
CA LEU A 563 15.05 20.48 -36.88
C LEU A 563 15.50 21.94 -36.72
N GLN A 564 14.56 22.89 -36.81
CA GLN A 564 14.85 24.33 -36.68
C GLN A 564 14.07 24.96 -35.54
N SER A 565 14.78 25.56 -34.58
CA SER A 565 14.23 26.38 -33.50
C SER A 565 13.07 25.70 -32.77
N LYS A 566 13.25 24.42 -32.43
CA LYS A 566 12.18 23.53 -31.99
C LYS A 566 12.61 22.71 -30.78
N THR A 567 11.69 22.59 -29.83
CA THR A 567 11.73 21.62 -28.75
C THR A 567 10.77 20.48 -29.11
N ILE A 568 11.20 19.24 -28.93
CA ILE A 568 10.38 18.03 -29.09
C ILE A 568 10.52 17.16 -27.83
N GLU A 569 9.48 16.39 -27.54
CA GLU A 569 9.55 15.22 -26.67
C GLU A 569 9.83 14.00 -27.55
N VAL A 570 10.71 13.12 -27.07
CA VAL A 570 11.12 11.88 -27.75
C VAL A 570 10.88 10.70 -26.82
N LYS A 571 10.37 9.60 -27.38
CA LYS A 571 10.11 8.31 -26.73
C LYS A 571 10.83 7.20 -27.47
N VAL A 572 11.40 6.24 -26.74
CA VAL A 572 11.74 4.91 -27.26
C VAL A 572 10.59 3.98 -26.89
N ILE A 573 10.08 3.25 -27.87
CA ILE A 573 8.99 2.29 -27.70
C ILE A 573 9.50 0.95 -28.22
N ALA A 574 9.44 -0.08 -27.40
CA ALA A 574 9.81 -1.45 -27.76
C ALA A 574 8.58 -2.35 -27.72
N ASN A 575 8.57 -3.35 -28.60
CA ASN A 575 7.52 -4.37 -28.69
C ASN A 575 8.18 -5.74 -28.89
N ASP A 576 7.73 -6.73 -28.14
CA ASP A 576 8.15 -8.14 -28.24
C ASP A 576 7.43 -8.87 -29.40
N THR A 577 7.63 -10.18 -29.51
CA THR A 577 6.96 -11.03 -30.53
C THR A 577 5.50 -11.36 -30.22
N GLU A 578 5.05 -11.13 -28.99
CA GLU A 578 3.76 -11.54 -28.43
C GLU A 578 2.74 -10.38 -28.46
N GLY A 579 3.22 -9.13 -28.48
CA GLY A 579 2.48 -7.88 -28.56
C GLY A 579 2.59 -6.96 -27.34
N ASN A 580 3.44 -7.29 -26.36
CA ASN A 580 3.66 -6.47 -25.17
C ASN A 580 4.58 -5.29 -25.48
N ILE A 581 4.16 -4.11 -25.03
CA ILE A 581 4.80 -2.83 -25.36
C ILE A 581 5.41 -2.23 -24.10
N ALA A 582 6.70 -1.96 -24.16
CA ALA A 582 7.38 -1.10 -23.20
C ALA A 582 7.58 0.30 -23.79
N VAL A 583 7.44 1.32 -22.96
CA VAL A 583 7.61 2.70 -23.36
C VAL A 583 8.57 3.37 -22.39
N ARG A 584 9.63 3.96 -22.95
CA ARG A 584 10.52 4.86 -22.25
C ARG A 584 10.52 6.21 -22.96
N ALA A 585 9.70 7.13 -22.47
CA ALA A 585 10.09 8.54 -22.55
C ALA A 585 11.40 8.69 -21.73
N TYR A 586 12.30 9.64 -21.95
CA TYR A 586 12.07 11.06 -21.76
C TYR A 586 13.28 11.87 -22.26
N PHE A 587 13.20 12.42 -23.46
CA PHE A 587 14.21 13.39 -23.91
C PHE A 587 13.51 14.62 -24.49
N THR A 588 13.49 15.71 -23.71
CA THR A 588 13.12 17.04 -24.22
C THR A 588 14.32 17.61 -24.97
N LEU A 589 14.32 17.49 -26.30
CA LEU A 589 15.45 17.92 -27.12
C LEU A 589 15.16 19.24 -27.84
N THR A 590 16.04 20.22 -27.64
CA THR A 590 15.86 21.58 -28.18
C THR A 590 16.95 21.95 -29.19
N TRP A 591 16.54 22.16 -30.44
CA TRP A 591 17.37 22.73 -31.49
C TRP A 591 17.46 24.25 -31.32
N THR A 592 18.66 24.74 -31.05
CA THR A 592 18.90 26.18 -30.89
C THR A 592 19.63 26.77 -32.10
N ALA A 593 19.37 28.04 -32.40
CA ALA A 593 20.17 28.76 -33.38
C ALA A 593 21.61 28.88 -32.87
N GLY A 594 22.57 28.34 -33.62
CA GLY A 594 23.98 28.32 -33.22
C GLY A 594 24.48 29.72 -32.88
N THR A 595 25.02 29.88 -31.67
CA THR A 595 25.56 31.17 -31.21
C THR A 595 26.81 31.50 -32.02
N THR A 596 26.69 32.46 -32.94
CA THR A 596 27.84 33.08 -33.60
C THR A 596 28.64 33.89 -32.58
N THR A 597 29.52 33.22 -31.86
CA THR A 597 30.57 33.85 -31.06
C THR A 597 31.52 34.59 -31.99
N THR A 598 31.19 35.83 -32.30
CA THR A 598 32.08 36.76 -32.99
C THR A 598 33.23 37.09 -32.04
N GLY A 599 34.29 36.27 -32.11
CA GLY A 599 35.50 36.40 -31.32
C GLY A 599 36.17 37.75 -31.55
N THR A 600 35.81 38.74 -30.75
CA THR A 600 36.40 40.08 -30.77
C THR A 600 37.62 40.04 -29.88
N THR A 601 38.81 39.93 -30.47
CA THR A 601 40.09 39.92 -29.75
C THR A 601 40.37 41.29 -29.12
N THR A 602 39.78 41.56 -27.96
CA THR A 602 40.07 42.75 -27.15
C THR A 602 41.16 42.42 -26.15
N THR A 603 42.40 42.76 -26.49
CA THR A 603 43.50 42.76 -25.52
C THR A 603 43.19 43.76 -24.41
N THR A 604 43.10 43.30 -23.16
CA THR A 604 43.06 44.19 -21.99
C THR A 604 43.92 43.61 -20.87
N THR A 605 44.70 44.50 -20.25
CA THR A 605 45.79 44.20 -19.34
C THR A 605 45.29 43.73 -17.97
N THR A 606 46.10 42.91 -17.30
CA THR A 606 45.87 42.37 -15.95
C THR A 606 45.64 43.43 -14.87
N THR A 607 44.66 43.18 -14.00
CA THR A 607 44.74 43.49 -12.56
C THR A 607 44.22 42.31 -11.74
N THR A 608 45.01 41.87 -10.76
CA THR A 608 44.65 40.80 -9.81
C THR A 608 43.88 41.36 -8.61
N SER A 609 42.68 40.85 -8.36
CA SER A 609 42.06 40.84 -7.03
C SER A 609 41.28 39.54 -6.86
N GLY A 610 41.52 38.83 -5.75
CA GLY A 610 41.04 37.46 -5.57
C GLY A 610 39.55 37.34 -5.27
N GLY A 611 39.00 36.15 -5.53
CA GLY A 611 37.65 35.73 -5.15
C GLY A 611 37.55 34.20 -5.23
N ILE A 612 37.50 33.54 -4.07
CA ILE A 612 37.28 32.10 -3.94
C ILE A 612 35.79 31.87 -3.66
N ILE A 613 35.07 31.21 -4.57
CA ILE A 613 33.72 30.64 -4.37
C ILE A 613 33.70 29.38 -5.25
N MET A 614 33.96 28.17 -4.77
CA MET A 614 33.18 27.30 -3.86
C MET A 614 31.88 26.74 -4.47
N TYR A 615 31.93 25.46 -4.86
CA TYR A 615 30.77 24.60 -5.15
C TYR A 615 30.78 23.42 -4.16
N ILE A 616 30.15 23.57 -2.99
CA ILE A 616 29.78 22.46 -2.08
C ILE A 616 28.49 22.85 -1.35
N ILE A 617 27.30 22.56 -1.91
CA ILE A 617 26.05 22.44 -1.14
C ILE A 617 25.10 21.43 -1.82
N VAL A 618 25.15 20.16 -1.37
CA VAL A 618 23.95 19.28 -1.25
C VAL A 618 24.11 18.34 -0.03
N GLY A 619 25.34 17.98 0.37
CA GLY A 619 25.62 17.03 1.46
C GLY A 619 25.42 17.51 2.91
N ALA A 620 24.54 18.46 3.21
CA ALA A 620 24.40 19.07 4.54
C ALA A 620 23.02 18.94 5.22
N ALA A 621 21.97 18.58 4.49
CA ALA A 621 20.62 18.46 5.07
C ALA A 621 20.45 17.19 5.93
N VAL A 622 20.91 16.04 5.42
CA VAL A 622 20.70 14.72 6.08
C VAL A 622 21.52 14.59 7.38
N ALA A 623 22.76 15.07 7.39
CA ALA A 623 23.63 15.00 8.56
C ALA A 623 23.11 15.83 9.76
N ALA A 624 22.34 16.90 9.53
CA ALA A 624 21.80 17.74 10.59
C ALA A 624 20.65 17.05 11.36
N VAL A 625 19.79 16.29 10.66
CA VAL A 625 18.64 15.61 11.29
C VAL A 625 19.10 14.45 12.18
N VAL A 626 20.03 13.63 11.68
CA VAL A 626 20.60 12.50 12.47
C VAL A 626 21.30 12.99 13.74
N LEU A 627 22.02 14.12 13.68
CA LEU A 627 22.72 14.66 14.84
C LEU A 627 21.77 15.26 15.89
N VAL A 628 20.62 15.81 15.49
CA VAL A 628 19.56 16.26 16.41
C VAL A 628 18.90 15.06 17.10
N VAL A 629 18.58 13.98 16.38
CA VAL A 629 17.98 12.76 16.96
C VAL A 629 18.92 12.11 17.99
N VAL A 630 20.21 12.00 17.69
CA VAL A 630 21.20 11.43 18.62
C VAL A 630 21.39 12.32 19.86
N VAL A 631 21.42 13.66 19.72
CA VAL A 631 21.54 14.56 20.88
C VAL A 631 20.30 14.52 21.77
N VAL A 632 19.09 14.41 21.21
CA VAL A 632 17.85 14.25 21.99
C VAL A 632 17.83 12.93 22.77
N PHE A 633 18.31 11.83 22.18
CA PHE A 633 18.38 10.54 22.88
C PHE A 633 19.43 10.50 24.00
N VAL A 634 20.59 11.14 23.80
CA VAL A 634 21.66 11.18 24.82
C VAL A 634 21.31 12.08 26.02
N ILE A 635 20.52 13.15 25.81
CA ILE A 635 20.08 14.03 26.89
C ILE A 635 18.96 13.39 27.75
N ARG A 636 18.18 12.43 27.21
CA ARG A 636 17.12 11.71 27.95
C ARG A 636 17.60 10.54 28.84
N ARG A 637 18.91 10.28 28.95
CA ARG A 637 19.49 9.25 29.84
C ARG A 637 20.46 9.81 30.89
N ARG A 638 20.06 10.89 31.58
CA ARG A 638 20.62 11.32 32.87
C ARG A 638 19.52 11.80 33.82
#